data_AF-A0AAE4Q978-F1
#
_entry.id   AF-A0AAE4Q978-F1
#
_cell.length_a   1.000
_cell.length_b   1.000
_cell.length_c   1.000
_cell.angle_alpha   90.00
_cell.angle_beta   90.00
_cell.angle_gamma   90.00
#
_symmetry.space_group_name_H-M   'P 1'
#
loop_
_entity.id
_entity.type
_entity.pdbx_description
1 polymer ?
#
loop_
_entity_poly.entity_id
_entity_poly.type
_entity_poly.pdbx_seq_one_letter_code
_entity_poly.pdbx_strand_id
1 'polypeptide(L)'
;MNSYFSKQKKYCRRLYPAFPPAFPPAVPPEFRVLAYVTNSGGDSAADSVSVINTTTNTEIFPRIPVGDNPLGIAITPDGLRAYVTNLADNNVSVINTATNTEILPRIPVGDRPIRIAITPDGSRAYVTNLVDNNVSVINTITHIEIFPRIPVGDFPFAIAIATIPKFI
;
A
#
# COMPACT_ATOMS: atom_id res chain seq x y z
N MET A 1 44.49 72.26 -11.77
CA MET A 1 43.43 72.07 -12.78
C MET A 1 43.54 70.64 -13.32
N ASN A 2 42.55 69.80 -12.96
CA ASN A 2 41.88 68.72 -13.73
C ASN A 2 42.62 68.09 -14.93
N SER A 3 42.52 66.80 -15.26
CA SER A 3 41.71 65.65 -14.82
C SER A 3 41.94 64.53 -15.86
N TYR A 4 41.47 63.32 -15.55
CA TYR A 4 41.00 62.27 -16.48
C TYR A 4 41.82 60.97 -16.65
N PHE A 5 41.38 59.95 -15.88
CA PHE A 5 41.17 58.53 -16.24
C PHE A 5 42.38 57.66 -16.68
N SER A 6 42.82 56.70 -15.86
CA SER A 6 42.23 55.37 -15.61
C SER A 6 42.23 54.43 -16.83
N LYS A 7 43.21 53.51 -16.90
CA LYS A 7 43.12 52.24 -17.66
C LYS A 7 43.80 51.07 -16.93
N GLN A 8 42.95 50.31 -16.26
CA GLN A 8 42.90 48.85 -16.11
C GLN A 8 44.08 47.97 -16.62
N LYS A 9 44.65 47.19 -15.70
CA LYS A 9 45.03 45.76 -15.84
C LYS A 9 44.80 45.13 -14.46
N LYS A 10 43.66 44.59 -14.03
CA LYS A 10 42.66 43.65 -14.57
C LYS A 10 43.27 42.34 -15.08
N TYR A 11 42.84 41.25 -14.42
CA TYR A 11 42.94 39.82 -14.77
C TYR A 11 44.10 38.98 -14.21
N CYS A 12 43.92 38.48 -12.98
CA CYS A 12 44.08 37.04 -12.70
C CYS A 12 43.43 36.69 -11.34
N ARG A 13 42.10 36.68 -11.28
CA ARG A 13 41.36 35.89 -10.28
C ARG A 13 40.58 34.84 -11.05
N ARG A 14 41.15 33.63 -11.07
CA ARG A 14 40.48 32.42 -11.55
C ARG A 14 39.38 32.12 -10.52
N LEU A 15 38.16 32.53 -10.83
CA LEU A 15 36.98 32.18 -10.06
C LEU A 15 36.78 30.67 -10.24
N TYR A 16 37.02 29.88 -9.19
CA TYR A 16 36.46 28.54 -9.12
C TYR A 16 34.94 28.70 -9.04
N PRO A 17 34.13 28.04 -9.89
CA PRO A 17 32.70 28.01 -9.65
C PRO A 17 32.47 27.31 -8.31
N ALA A 18 31.56 27.87 -7.51
CA ALA A 18 31.11 27.26 -6.27
C ALA A 18 30.66 25.82 -6.55
N PHE A 19 31.23 24.86 -5.82
CA PHE A 19 30.71 23.50 -5.78
C PHE A 19 29.23 23.58 -5.38
N PRO A 20 28.30 22.92 -6.10
CA PRO A 20 26.91 22.84 -5.65
C PRO A 20 26.88 22.18 -4.25
N PRO A 21 25.88 22.51 -3.40
CA PRO A 21 25.76 21.90 -2.09
C PRO A 21 25.75 20.38 -2.25
N ALA A 22 26.57 19.70 -1.44
CA ALA A 22 26.64 18.25 -1.39
C ALA A 22 25.21 17.71 -1.24
N PHE A 23 24.78 16.88 -2.18
CA PHE A 23 23.56 16.10 -2.01
C PHE A 23 23.70 15.33 -0.68
N PRO A 24 22.70 15.37 0.22
CA PRO A 24 22.74 14.52 1.40
C PRO A 24 22.90 13.07 0.95
N PRO A 25 23.64 12.22 1.69
CA PRO A 25 23.79 10.82 1.35
C PRO A 25 22.40 10.22 1.17
N ALA A 26 22.17 9.58 0.02
CA ALA A 26 20.94 8.84 -0.24
C ALA A 26 20.75 7.85 0.90
N VAL A 27 19.77 8.09 1.76
CA VAL A 27 19.37 7.15 2.81
C VAL A 27 19.05 5.84 2.09
N PRO A 28 19.75 4.73 2.38
CA PRO A 28 19.41 3.44 1.79
C PRO A 28 17.92 3.16 2.06
N PRO A 29 17.18 2.51 1.14
CA PRO A 29 15.85 2.04 1.46
C PRO A 29 15.99 1.00 2.58
N GLU A 30 15.88 1.44 3.84
CA GLU A 30 15.81 0.52 4.96
C GLU A 30 14.55 -0.30 4.78
N PHE A 31 14.69 -1.63 4.79
CA PHE A 31 13.54 -2.53 4.84
C PHE A 31 12.77 -2.23 6.13
N ARG A 32 11.72 -1.40 6.03
CA ARG A 32 10.85 -1.07 7.14
C ARG A 32 9.83 -2.18 7.23
N VAL A 33 9.93 -3.01 8.27
CA VAL A 33 8.85 -3.93 8.61
C VAL A 33 7.73 -3.10 9.22
N LEU A 34 6.60 -3.06 8.51
CA LEU A 34 5.43 -2.28 8.88
C LEU A 34 4.27 -3.22 9.18
N ALA A 35 3.57 -2.96 10.28
CA ALA A 35 2.30 -3.59 10.59
C ALA A 35 1.17 -2.68 10.14
N TYR A 36 0.20 -3.24 9.42
CA TYR A 36 -0.99 -2.53 8.98
C TYR A 36 -2.20 -3.08 9.75
N VAL A 37 -2.97 -2.18 10.36
CA VAL A 37 -4.11 -2.52 11.22
C VAL A 37 -5.35 -1.80 10.69
N THR A 38 -6.39 -2.55 10.37
CA THR A 38 -7.69 -2.01 9.96
C THR A 38 -8.46 -1.55 11.20
N ASN A 39 -8.95 -0.31 11.18
CA ASN A 39 -9.75 0.27 12.24
C ASN A 39 -11.14 0.56 11.69
N SER A 40 -12.13 -0.24 12.09
CA SER A 40 -13.53 -0.01 11.73
C SER A 40 -14.19 1.00 12.67
N GLY A 41 -13.56 2.18 12.87
CA GLY A 41 -14.05 3.20 13.80
C GLY A 41 -15.55 3.33 13.62
N GLY A 42 -16.35 3.22 14.70
CA GLY A 42 -17.77 2.83 14.65
C GLY A 42 -18.73 3.68 13.79
N ASP A 43 -18.21 4.64 13.03
CA ASP A 43 -18.79 5.43 11.96
C ASP A 43 -17.94 5.38 10.67
N SER A 44 -18.60 5.28 9.51
CA SER A 44 -17.99 5.21 8.17
C SER A 44 -16.91 6.27 7.86
N ALA A 45 -16.93 7.42 8.55
CA ALA A 45 -15.98 8.51 8.35
C ALA A 45 -14.64 8.30 9.07
N ALA A 46 -14.56 7.38 10.02
CA ALA A 46 -13.34 7.08 10.79
C ALA A 46 -12.60 5.83 10.27
N ASP A 47 -13.14 5.15 9.26
CA ASP A 47 -12.68 3.86 8.78
C ASP A 47 -11.26 3.93 8.17
N SER A 48 -10.37 3.41 9.01
CA SER A 48 -8.92 3.55 9.04
C SER A 48 -8.09 2.38 8.54
N VAL A 49 -6.89 2.61 8.01
CA VAL A 49 -5.75 1.71 8.24
C VAL A 49 -4.64 2.45 8.96
N SER A 50 -4.27 1.98 10.15
CA SER A 50 -3.10 2.43 10.91
C SER A 50 -1.85 1.71 10.44
N VAL A 51 -0.74 2.44 10.36
CA VAL A 51 0.57 1.91 9.96
C VAL A 51 1.53 2.05 11.13
N ILE A 52 1.96 0.91 11.66
CA ILE A 52 2.84 0.78 12.82
C ILE A 52 4.22 0.37 12.35
N ASN A 53 5.25 1.06 12.82
CA ASN A 53 6.63 0.63 12.65
C ASN A 53 6.95 -0.45 13.69
N THR A 54 7.33 -1.65 13.27
CA THR A 54 7.58 -2.76 14.20
C THR A 54 8.91 -2.61 14.95
N THR A 55 9.80 -1.73 14.52
CA THR A 55 11.06 -1.44 15.23
C THR A 55 10.83 -0.52 16.42
N THR A 56 9.98 0.50 16.26
CA THR A 56 9.67 1.47 17.32
C THR A 56 8.38 1.16 18.07
N ASN A 57 7.55 0.26 17.54
CA ASN A 57 6.19 -0.03 18.00
C ASN A 57 5.31 1.23 18.10
N THR A 58 5.52 2.18 17.20
CA THR A 58 4.74 3.42 17.14
C THR A 58 4.01 3.54 15.81
N GLU A 59 2.84 4.17 15.84
CA GLU A 59 2.17 4.64 14.63
C GLU A 59 3.05 5.75 14.01
N ILE A 60 3.44 5.58 12.75
CA ILE A 60 4.42 6.47 12.10
C ILE A 60 3.85 7.30 10.96
N PHE A 61 2.61 7.04 10.54
CA PHE A 61 1.95 7.74 9.44
C PHE A 61 0.53 8.17 9.82
N PRO A 62 -0.02 9.17 9.13
CA PRO A 62 -1.46 9.41 9.13
C PRO A 62 -2.21 8.14 8.75
N ARG A 63 -3.40 7.96 9.33
CA ARG A 63 -4.25 6.82 8.99
C ARG A 63 -4.70 6.91 7.55
N ILE A 64 -4.69 5.77 6.87
CA ILE A 64 -5.08 5.68 5.46
C ILE A 64 -6.60 5.54 5.42
N PRO A 65 -7.34 6.46 4.78
CA PRO A 65 -8.77 6.32 4.62
C PRO A 65 -9.05 5.15 3.66
N VAL A 66 -10.02 4.31 4.03
CA VAL A 66 -10.47 3.16 3.22
C VAL A 66 -11.99 3.19 3.05
N GLY A 67 -12.57 2.11 2.54
CA GLY A 67 -14.03 1.97 2.50
C GLY A 67 -14.63 1.60 3.85
N ASP A 68 -15.95 1.44 3.86
CA ASP A 68 -16.70 1.33 5.10
C ASP A 68 -16.53 -0.05 5.76
N ASN A 69 -16.32 -0.03 7.08
CA ASN A 69 -16.12 -1.16 7.98
C ASN A 69 -15.02 -2.13 7.50
N PRO A 70 -13.74 -1.69 7.48
CA PRO A 70 -12.62 -2.52 7.08
C PRO A 70 -12.33 -3.60 8.13
N LEU A 71 -12.31 -4.88 7.71
CA LEU A 71 -12.06 -6.02 8.61
C LEU A 71 -10.78 -6.79 8.33
N GLY A 72 -10.57 -7.15 7.06
CA GLY A 72 -9.46 -7.97 6.62
C GLY A 72 -8.44 -7.15 5.86
N ILE A 73 -7.17 -7.45 6.09
CA ILE A 73 -6.06 -6.90 5.31
C ILE A 73 -5.07 -8.00 4.94
N ALA A 74 -4.59 -7.98 3.70
CA ALA A 74 -3.49 -8.82 3.25
C ALA A 74 -2.52 -8.01 2.39
N ILE A 75 -1.24 -8.29 2.52
CA ILE A 75 -0.17 -7.61 1.78
C ILE A 75 0.39 -8.57 0.75
N THR A 76 0.66 -8.07 -0.45
CA THR A 76 1.29 -8.86 -1.51
C THR A 76 2.70 -9.31 -1.09
N PRO A 77 3.19 -10.46 -1.59
CA PRO A 77 4.54 -10.95 -1.26
C PRO A 77 5.67 -9.99 -1.66
N ASP A 78 5.45 -9.14 -2.68
CA ASP A 78 6.36 -8.07 -3.07
C ASP A 78 6.40 -6.89 -2.07
N GLY A 79 5.47 -6.86 -1.12
CA GLY A 79 5.34 -5.83 -0.10
C GLY A 79 4.85 -4.49 -0.62
N LEU A 80 4.46 -4.38 -1.90
CA LEU A 80 4.14 -3.10 -2.55
C LEU A 80 2.66 -2.70 -2.44
N ARG A 81 1.78 -3.67 -2.19
CA ARG A 81 0.33 -3.46 -2.20
C ARG A 81 -0.33 -4.16 -1.02
N ALA A 82 -1.23 -3.44 -0.35
CA ALA A 82 -2.11 -3.97 0.67
C ALA A 82 -3.55 -3.94 0.17
N TYR A 83 -4.27 -5.04 0.36
CA TYR A 83 -5.67 -5.18 -0.01
C TYR A 83 -6.50 -5.23 1.26
N VAL A 84 -7.52 -4.38 1.33
CA VAL A 84 -8.37 -4.21 2.51
C VAL A 84 -9.80 -4.54 2.13
N THR A 85 -10.44 -5.46 2.84
CA THR A 85 -11.85 -5.80 2.62
C THR A 85 -12.74 -4.84 3.38
N ASN A 86 -13.64 -4.16 2.68
CA ASN A 86 -14.59 -3.21 3.24
C ASN A 86 -15.95 -3.92 3.34
N LEU A 87 -16.34 -4.30 4.56
CA LEU A 87 -17.48 -5.18 4.77
C LEU A 87 -18.81 -4.52 4.38
N ALA A 88 -19.00 -3.24 4.70
CA ALA A 88 -20.27 -2.56 4.46
C ALA A 88 -20.43 -2.13 3.00
N ASP A 89 -19.31 -1.90 2.32
CA ASP A 89 -19.24 -1.43 0.94
C ASP A 89 -19.20 -2.54 -0.11
N ASN A 90 -19.09 -3.81 0.30
CA ASN A 90 -19.00 -4.97 -0.59
C ASN A 90 -17.87 -4.85 -1.63
N ASN A 91 -16.75 -4.27 -1.22
CA ASN A 91 -15.61 -4.02 -2.10
C ASN A 91 -14.28 -4.19 -1.36
N VAL A 92 -13.18 -4.13 -2.14
CA VAL A 92 -11.82 -4.22 -1.65
C VAL A 92 -11.05 -2.98 -2.06
N SER A 93 -10.50 -2.26 -1.09
CA SER A 93 -9.58 -1.14 -1.30
C SER A 93 -8.17 -1.65 -1.54
N VAL A 94 -7.43 -0.97 -2.43
CA VAL A 94 -6.02 -1.29 -2.71
C VAL A 94 -5.13 -0.11 -2.35
N ILE A 95 -4.25 -0.35 -1.39
CA ILE A 95 -3.33 0.62 -0.82
C ILE A 95 -1.93 0.34 -1.34
N ASN A 96 -1.22 1.38 -1.76
CA ASN A 96 0.22 1.31 -2.00
C ASN A 96 0.96 1.49 -0.67
N THR A 97 1.77 0.51 -0.30
CA THR A 97 2.50 0.50 0.99
C THR A 97 3.68 1.47 1.02
N ALA A 98 4.23 1.84 -0.16
CA ALA A 98 5.32 2.80 -0.26
C ALA A 98 4.84 4.24 -0.03
N THR A 99 3.64 4.57 -0.53
CA THR A 99 3.03 5.91 -0.37
C THR A 99 2.00 5.97 0.75
N ASN A 100 1.53 4.83 1.24
CA ASN A 100 0.42 4.71 2.20
C ASN A 100 -0.86 5.42 1.73
N THR A 101 -1.19 5.26 0.45
CA THR A 101 -2.39 5.85 -0.17
C THR A 101 -3.20 4.80 -0.91
N GLU A 102 -4.53 4.93 -0.92
CA GLU A 102 -5.37 4.20 -1.86
C GLU A 102 -4.98 4.61 -3.29
N ILE A 103 -4.66 3.64 -4.14
CA ILE A 103 -4.09 3.90 -5.48
C ILE A 103 -5.02 3.54 -6.63
N LEU A 104 -6.09 2.81 -6.35
CA LEU A 104 -6.96 2.23 -7.37
C LEU A 104 -8.43 2.37 -6.98
N PRO A 105 -9.34 2.32 -7.96
CA PRO A 105 -10.75 2.14 -7.69
C PRO A 105 -10.99 0.90 -6.82
N ARG A 106 -11.96 0.99 -5.92
CA ARG A 106 -12.37 -0.13 -5.07
C ARG A 106 -12.89 -1.27 -5.95
N ILE A 107 -12.43 -2.49 -5.68
CA ILE A 107 -12.76 -3.67 -6.46
C ILE A 107 -14.07 -4.26 -5.92
N PRO A 108 -15.16 -4.30 -6.69
CA PRO A 108 -16.41 -4.89 -6.22
C PRO A 108 -16.23 -6.40 -6.00
N VAL A 109 -16.78 -6.93 -4.91
CA VAL A 109 -16.75 -8.35 -4.56
C VAL A 109 -18.15 -8.82 -4.13
N GLY A 110 -18.25 -9.99 -3.50
CA GLY A 110 -19.49 -10.49 -2.93
C GLY A 110 -19.92 -9.76 -1.66
N ASP A 111 -21.09 -10.14 -1.16
CA ASP A 111 -21.71 -9.47 -0.01
C ASP A 111 -20.99 -9.78 1.31
N ARG A 112 -20.71 -8.70 2.05
CA ARG A 112 -19.98 -8.67 3.33
C ARG A 112 -18.65 -9.42 3.29
N PRO A 113 -17.63 -8.89 2.58
CA PRO A 113 -16.30 -9.48 2.57
C PRO A 113 -15.63 -9.32 3.96
N ILE A 114 -15.01 -10.40 4.48
CA ILE A 114 -14.41 -10.39 5.83
C ILE A 114 -12.89 -10.54 5.79
N ARG A 115 -12.40 -11.57 5.12
CA ARG A 115 -10.97 -11.89 5.08
C ARG A 115 -10.50 -11.98 3.65
N ILE A 116 -9.22 -11.72 3.50
CA ILE A 116 -8.51 -11.79 2.25
C ILE A 116 -7.19 -12.53 2.46
N ALA A 117 -6.83 -13.39 1.52
CA ALA A 117 -5.52 -14.03 1.46
C ALA A 117 -4.95 -13.90 0.06
N ILE A 118 -3.65 -13.65 -0.04
CA ILE A 118 -2.95 -13.47 -1.31
C ILE A 118 -2.05 -14.68 -1.56
N THR A 119 -2.01 -15.13 -2.81
CA THR A 119 -1.16 -16.25 -3.20
C THR A 119 0.32 -15.92 -3.05
N PRO A 120 1.19 -16.90 -2.78
CA PRO A 120 2.63 -16.65 -2.62
C PRO A 120 3.33 -16.13 -3.88
N ASP A 121 2.76 -16.36 -5.06
CA ASP A 121 3.20 -15.75 -6.32
C ASP A 121 2.71 -14.30 -6.50
N GLY A 122 1.87 -13.83 -5.57
CA GLY A 122 1.29 -12.50 -5.56
C GLY A 122 0.27 -12.25 -6.67
N SER A 123 -0.12 -13.24 -7.48
CA SER A 123 -0.92 -13.04 -8.70
C SER A 123 -2.44 -13.00 -8.43
N ARG A 124 -2.88 -13.57 -7.31
CA ARG A 124 -4.29 -13.70 -6.97
C ARG A 124 -4.55 -13.36 -5.51
N ALA A 125 -5.67 -12.72 -5.26
CA ALA A 125 -6.23 -12.53 -3.94
C ALA A 125 -7.59 -13.23 -3.84
N TYR A 126 -7.80 -13.95 -2.76
CA TYR A 126 -9.02 -14.68 -2.46
C TYR A 126 -9.73 -14.01 -1.30
N VAL A 127 -11.00 -13.67 -1.49
CA VAL A 127 -11.81 -12.92 -0.54
C VAL A 127 -13.00 -13.77 -0.12
N THR A 128 -13.20 -13.94 1.19
CA THR A 128 -14.36 -14.65 1.73
C THR A 128 -15.54 -13.69 1.86
N ASN A 129 -16.65 -14.01 1.20
CA ASN A 129 -17.90 -13.23 1.25
C ASN A 129 -18.88 -13.95 2.18
N LEU A 130 -19.16 -13.35 3.35
CA LEU A 130 -19.86 -14.03 4.44
C LEU A 130 -21.31 -14.38 4.09
N VAL A 131 -22.05 -13.44 3.50
CA VAL A 131 -23.50 -13.60 3.26
C VAL A 131 -23.76 -14.40 2.00
N ASP A 132 -22.92 -14.22 0.99
CA ASP A 132 -23.05 -14.92 -0.28
C ASP A 132 -22.56 -16.39 -0.24
N ASN A 133 -22.00 -16.84 0.88
CA ASN A 133 -21.41 -18.18 1.06
C ASN A 133 -20.46 -18.56 -0.09
N ASN A 134 -19.65 -17.60 -0.54
CA ASN A 134 -18.75 -17.80 -1.66
C ASN A 134 -17.42 -17.07 -1.48
N VAL A 135 -16.47 -17.39 -2.36
CA VAL A 135 -15.14 -16.78 -2.41
C VAL A 135 -14.96 -16.07 -3.74
N SER A 136 -14.66 -14.78 -3.67
CA SER A 136 -14.28 -13.97 -4.83
C SER A 136 -12.78 -14.10 -5.09
N VAL A 137 -12.40 -14.18 -6.37
CA VAL A 137 -10.99 -14.27 -6.80
C VAL A 137 -10.63 -13.03 -7.60
N ILE A 138 -9.77 -12.22 -7.02
CA ILE A 138 -9.26 -10.98 -7.60
C ILE A 138 -7.89 -11.26 -8.21
N ASN A 139 -7.66 -10.76 -9.43
CA ASN A 139 -6.33 -10.69 -10.01
C ASN A 139 -5.62 -9.43 -9.54
N THR A 140 -4.45 -9.58 -8.94
CA THR A 140 -3.69 -8.47 -8.35
C THR A 140 -2.92 -7.64 -9.38
N ILE A 141 -2.85 -8.09 -10.63
CA ILE A 141 -2.21 -7.37 -11.75
C ILE A 141 -3.23 -6.46 -12.42
N THR A 142 -4.41 -7.01 -12.70
CA THR A 142 -5.48 -6.28 -13.40
C THR A 142 -6.48 -5.62 -12.47
N HIS A 143 -6.46 -5.94 -11.17
CA HIS A 143 -7.34 -5.39 -10.14
C HIS A 143 -8.83 -5.61 -10.42
N ILE A 144 -9.15 -6.76 -10.99
CA ILE A 144 -10.52 -7.17 -11.30
C ILE A 144 -10.79 -8.58 -10.78
N GLU A 145 -12.06 -8.88 -10.52
CA GLU A 145 -12.51 -10.25 -10.29
C GLU A 145 -12.36 -11.04 -11.61
N ILE A 146 -11.71 -12.21 -11.56
CA ILE A 146 -11.33 -12.97 -12.76
C ILE A 146 -12.06 -14.30 -12.93
N PHE A 147 -12.85 -14.72 -11.95
CA PHE A 147 -13.59 -15.97 -12.01
C PHE A 147 -15.02 -15.79 -11.49
N PRO A 148 -15.95 -16.67 -11.88
CA PRO A 148 -17.19 -16.84 -11.14
C PRO A 148 -16.87 -17.06 -9.66
N ARG A 149 -17.68 -16.46 -8.78
CA ARG A 149 -17.56 -16.64 -7.33
C ARG A 149 -17.65 -18.13 -7.00
N ILE A 150 -16.70 -18.60 -6.20
CA ILE A 150 -16.58 -20.02 -5.87
C ILE A 150 -17.50 -20.30 -4.68
N PRO A 151 -18.58 -21.09 -4.82
CA PRO A 151 -19.44 -21.42 -3.69
C PRO A 151 -18.67 -22.23 -2.66
N VAL A 152 -18.89 -21.91 -1.39
CA VAL A 152 -18.33 -22.63 -0.24
C VAL A 152 -19.44 -22.94 0.76
N GLY A 153 -19.09 -23.49 1.92
CA GLY A 153 -20.05 -23.73 2.99
C GLY A 153 -20.64 -22.44 3.56
N ASP A 154 -21.56 -22.59 4.50
CA ASP A 154 -22.26 -21.46 5.11
C ASP A 154 -21.32 -20.62 5.99
N PHE A 155 -21.44 -19.29 5.88
CA PHE A 155 -20.69 -18.30 6.65
C PHE A 155 -19.17 -18.47 6.60
N PRO A 156 -18.52 -18.31 5.42
CA PRO A 156 -17.08 -18.40 5.32
C PRO A 156 -16.38 -17.24 6.03
N PHE A 157 -15.56 -17.55 7.03
CA PHE A 157 -14.84 -16.54 7.82
C PHE A 157 -13.37 -16.39 7.41
N ALA A 158 -12.59 -17.43 7.65
CA ALA A 158 -11.15 -17.40 7.49
C ALA A 158 -10.72 -18.06 6.18
N ILE A 159 -9.64 -17.54 5.60
CA ILE A 159 -9.00 -18.13 4.43
C ILE A 159 -7.49 -18.16 4.64
N ALA A 160 -6.87 -19.26 4.24
CA ALA A 160 -5.43 -19.46 4.26
C ALA A 160 -5.01 -20.15 2.96
N ILE A 161 -3.85 -19.76 2.43
CA ILE A 161 -3.32 -20.32 1.19
C ILE A 161 -2.04 -21.09 1.53
N ALA A 162 -1.98 -22.34 1.09
CA ALA A 162 -0.81 -23.21 1.26
C ALA A 162 -0.25 -23.60 -0.11
N THR A 163 1.08 -23.61 -0.22
CA THR A 163 1.78 -24.13 -1.40
C THR A 163 2.12 -25.58 -1.14
N ILE A 164 1.52 -26.50 -1.90
CA ILE A 164 1.78 -27.93 -1.78
C ILE A 164 2.72 -28.34 -2.93
N PRO A 165 3.94 -28.83 -2.64
CA PRO A 165 4.82 -29.39 -3.66
C PRO A 165 4.13 -30.58 -4.34
N LYS A 166 4.16 -30.63 -5.68
CA LYS A 166 3.83 -31.87 -6.38
C LYS A 166 4.98 -32.83 -6.20
N PHE A 167 4.76 -33.92 -5.46
CA PHE A 167 5.64 -35.07 -5.52
C PHE A 167 5.40 -35.73 -6.89
N ILE A 168 6.45 -35.74 -7.72
CA ILE A 168 6.51 -36.48 -8.99
C ILE A 168 6.91 -37.91 -8.67
#